data_AF-A0A8U1EXQ3-F1
#
_entry.id   AF-A0A8U1EXQ3-F1
#
_cell.length_a   1.000
_cell.length_b   1.000
_cell.length_c   1.000
_cell.angle_alpha   90.00
_cell.angle_beta   90.00
_cell.angle_gamma   90.00
#
_symmetry.space_group_name_H-M   'P 1'
#
loop_
_entity.id
_entity.type
_entity.pdbx_description
1 polymer ?
#
loop_
_entity_poly.entity_id
_entity_poly.type
_entity_poly.pdbx_seq_one_letter_code
_entity_poly.pdbx_strand_id
1 'polypeptide(L)'
;MDVVNQLVATGQFTIIKQPLGFMKILQWIFAIFAFSTCGSYSGMFKMSVECKNRSESDLSIEVEFEYPFRLHQVYFDAPTCKGESPERLFLIGDYSSSAEFFVTVGVFSFLYSMAALSVYVFILEKYREGCKGAQIDFVVTSVFTFFWLVASSAWAKGLSDVKAATDPDKVLLLIEACDEPENRCREVHDPVVSGLNTSVAFGFLNLILWGGNLWFVFKETGWMAAFGGTYAPSQEKAPAPESFGQEGYGQEGYAPQGDAYAGTQGGYQPDYGQGGYTEGGGDYQQGGYEQQPTSFANQM
;
A
#
# COMPACT_ATOMS: atom_id res chain seq x y z
N MET A 1 -12.54 -32.40 1.98
CA MET A 1 -11.49 -32.37 0.94
C MET A 1 -12.07 -31.94 -0.41
N ASP A 2 -13.26 -32.41 -0.79
CA ASP A 2 -13.86 -32.09 -2.09
C ASP A 2 -14.29 -30.63 -2.26
N VAL A 3 -14.81 -29.97 -1.22
CA VAL A 3 -15.19 -28.55 -1.29
C VAL A 3 -13.97 -27.64 -1.51
N VAL A 4 -12.84 -27.95 -0.85
CA VAL A 4 -11.58 -27.21 -1.03
C VAL A 4 -11.01 -27.46 -2.42
N ASN A 5 -11.06 -28.71 -2.90
CA ASN A 5 -10.62 -29.04 -4.25
C ASN A 5 -11.52 -28.41 -5.34
N GLN A 6 -12.82 -28.26 -5.09
CA GLN A 6 -13.77 -27.60 -6.00
C GLN A 6 -13.62 -26.07 -6.00
N LEU A 7 -13.34 -25.46 -4.83
CA LEU A 7 -12.95 -24.04 -4.70
C LEU A 7 -11.61 -23.75 -5.40
N VAL A 8 -10.64 -24.65 -5.29
CA VAL A 8 -9.33 -24.55 -5.97
C VAL A 8 -9.47 -24.79 -7.49
N ALA A 9 -10.38 -25.66 -7.93
CA ALA A 9 -10.63 -25.92 -9.35
C ALA A 9 -11.39 -24.77 -10.06
N THR A 10 -12.10 -23.93 -9.31
CA THR A 10 -12.84 -22.77 -9.84
C THR A 10 -12.01 -21.48 -9.79
N GLY A 11 -10.99 -21.43 -8.93
CA GLY A 11 -10.09 -20.27 -8.82
C GLY A 11 -9.17 -20.14 -10.03
N GLN A 12 -9.39 -19.11 -10.86
CA GLN A 12 -8.44 -18.76 -11.92
C GLN A 12 -7.17 -18.15 -11.32
N PHE A 13 -6.21 -18.99 -10.90
CA PHE A 13 -4.90 -18.56 -10.40
C PHE A 13 -4.09 -17.72 -11.41
N THR A 14 -4.52 -17.67 -12.68
CA THR A 14 -4.04 -16.74 -13.70
C THR A 14 -4.19 -15.26 -13.27
N ILE A 15 -5.10 -14.94 -12.35
CA ILE A 15 -5.36 -13.58 -11.84
C ILE A 15 -4.31 -13.13 -10.81
N ILE A 16 -3.64 -14.07 -10.12
CA ILE A 16 -2.47 -13.74 -9.29
C ILE A 16 -1.33 -13.18 -10.16
N LYS A 17 -1.32 -13.50 -11.46
CA LYS A 17 -0.37 -12.94 -12.42
C LYS A 17 -0.75 -11.52 -12.90
N GLN A 18 -1.94 -11.01 -12.57
CA GLN A 18 -2.27 -9.62 -12.82
C GLN A 18 -1.64 -8.73 -11.73
N PRO A 19 -1.11 -7.55 -12.09
CA PRO A 19 -0.39 -6.68 -11.16
C PRO A 19 -1.24 -6.29 -9.94
N LEU A 20 -2.56 -6.18 -10.10
CA LEU A 20 -3.50 -5.86 -9.03
C LEU A 20 -3.59 -6.95 -7.95
N GLY A 21 -3.70 -8.22 -8.35
CA GLY A 21 -3.82 -9.35 -7.42
C GLY A 21 -2.56 -9.58 -6.60
N PHE A 22 -1.39 -9.48 -7.25
CA PHE A 22 -0.09 -9.58 -6.58
C PHE A 22 0.11 -8.48 -5.53
N MET A 23 -0.27 -7.24 -5.84
CA MET A 23 -0.18 -6.12 -4.90
C MET A 23 -1.04 -6.33 -3.64
N LYS A 24 -2.26 -6.89 -3.78
CA LYS A 24 -3.12 -7.22 -2.63
C LYS A 24 -2.52 -8.29 -1.72
N ILE A 25 -1.81 -9.28 -2.27
CA ILE A 25 -1.09 -10.29 -1.47
C ILE A 25 0.05 -9.62 -0.68
N LEU A 26 0.81 -8.73 -1.30
CA LEU A 26 1.87 -7.99 -0.60
C LEU A 26 1.30 -7.10 0.51
N GLN A 27 0.21 -6.39 0.25
CA GLN A 27 -0.49 -5.58 1.27
C GLN A 27 -0.95 -6.45 2.44
N TRP A 28 -1.48 -7.64 2.16
CA TRP A 28 -1.91 -8.58 3.18
C TRP A 28 -0.74 -9.05 4.08
N ILE A 29 0.38 -9.46 3.48
CA ILE A 29 1.57 -9.92 4.21
C ILE A 29 2.22 -8.77 5.01
N PHE A 30 2.38 -7.60 4.39
CA PHE A 30 3.09 -6.48 5.02
C PHE A 30 2.25 -5.85 6.12
N ALA A 31 0.92 -5.90 6.03
CA ALA A 31 0.04 -5.51 7.12
C ALA A 31 0.28 -6.39 8.36
N ILE A 32 0.42 -7.72 8.19
CA ILE A 32 0.76 -8.65 9.29
C ILE A 32 2.06 -8.24 9.95
N PHE A 33 3.11 -8.03 9.17
CA PHE A 33 4.40 -7.62 9.74
C PHE A 33 4.29 -6.30 10.49
N ALA A 34 3.56 -5.31 9.96
CA ALA A 34 3.37 -4.03 10.63
C ALA A 34 2.65 -4.18 11.99
N PHE A 35 1.43 -4.73 12.03
CA PHE A 35 0.66 -4.78 13.28
C PHE A 35 1.21 -5.82 14.26
N SER A 36 1.74 -6.95 13.78
CA SER A 36 2.27 -7.99 14.66
C SER A 36 3.55 -7.54 15.36
N THR A 37 4.48 -6.90 14.64
CA THR A 37 5.75 -6.48 15.24
C THR A 37 5.60 -5.36 16.28
N CYS A 38 4.55 -4.53 16.15
CA CYS A 38 4.21 -3.52 17.16
C CYS A 38 3.35 -4.12 18.28
N GLY A 39 2.28 -4.84 17.95
CA GLY A 39 1.30 -5.35 18.90
C GLY A 39 1.78 -6.51 19.78
N SER A 40 2.82 -7.23 19.37
CA SER A 40 3.42 -8.31 20.17
C SER A 40 4.75 -7.91 20.83
N TYR A 41 5.07 -6.62 20.87
CA TYR A 41 6.36 -6.17 21.39
C TYR A 41 6.38 -6.14 22.92
N SER A 42 7.44 -6.72 23.48
CA SER A 42 7.86 -6.58 24.87
C SER A 42 9.35 -6.23 24.89
N GLY A 43 9.71 -5.20 25.65
CA GLY A 43 11.06 -4.69 25.83
C GLY A 43 11.44 -4.68 27.29
N MET A 44 12.74 -4.76 27.57
CA MET A 44 13.29 -4.70 28.91
C MET A 44 14.60 -3.95 28.88
N PHE A 45 14.84 -3.11 29.88
CA PHE A 45 16.10 -2.42 30.09
C PHE A 45 16.56 -2.63 31.52
N LYS A 46 17.88 -2.55 31.73
CA LYS A 46 18.50 -2.75 33.04
C LYS A 46 19.37 -1.57 33.40
N MET A 47 19.26 -1.14 34.65
CA MET A 47 20.10 -0.11 35.24
C MET A 47 20.68 -0.56 36.57
N SER A 48 21.71 0.15 37.03
CA SER A 48 22.39 -0.12 38.29
C SER A 48 22.60 1.18 39.06
N VAL A 49 22.36 1.11 40.37
CA VAL A 49 22.59 2.18 41.34
C VAL A 49 23.51 1.64 42.43
N GLU A 50 24.78 2.03 42.36
CA GLU A 50 25.79 1.74 43.39
C GLU A 50 25.85 2.91 44.39
N CYS A 51 25.24 2.72 45.56
CA CYS A 51 25.35 3.65 46.68
C CYS A 51 26.76 3.62 47.30
N LYS A 52 27.13 4.70 48.01
CA LYS A 52 28.32 4.72 48.89
C LYS A 52 28.33 3.53 49.87
N ASN A 53 27.18 3.26 50.48
CA ASN A 53 26.98 2.08 51.30
C ASN A 53 26.48 0.92 50.43
N ARG A 54 27.38 -0.03 50.14
CA ARG A 54 27.07 -1.17 49.27
C ARG A 54 25.92 -2.06 49.72
N SER A 55 25.57 -2.03 51.01
CA SER A 55 24.44 -2.80 51.53
C SER A 55 23.07 -2.24 51.09
N GLU A 56 23.03 -1.00 50.62
CA GLU A 56 21.83 -0.32 50.12
C GLU A 56 21.79 -0.24 48.58
N SER A 57 22.84 -0.71 47.90
CA SER A 57 22.94 -0.67 46.45
C SER A 57 22.06 -1.72 45.78
N ASP A 58 21.48 -1.36 44.64
CA ASP A 58 20.84 -2.29 43.72
C ASP A 58 21.51 -2.21 42.35
N LEU A 59 22.20 -3.28 41.96
CA LEU A 59 22.99 -3.33 40.73
C LEU A 59 22.21 -3.95 39.55
N SER A 60 20.97 -4.38 39.76
CA SER A 60 20.18 -5.10 38.76
C SER A 60 18.70 -4.72 38.83
N ILE A 61 18.41 -3.44 38.58
CA ILE A 61 17.04 -2.96 38.47
C ILE A 61 16.58 -3.26 37.04
N GLU A 62 15.65 -4.19 36.91
CA GLU A 62 15.08 -4.62 35.63
C GLU A 62 13.69 -3.99 35.45
N VAL A 63 13.49 -3.31 34.33
CA VAL A 63 12.22 -2.64 34.01
C VAL A 63 11.71 -3.16 32.67
N GLU A 64 10.56 -3.82 32.72
CA GLU A 64 9.88 -4.38 31.54
C GLU A 64 8.75 -3.45 31.10
N PHE A 65 8.60 -3.26 29.79
CA PHE A 65 7.51 -2.51 29.20
C PHE A 65 7.02 -3.18 27.92
N GLU A 66 5.74 -3.07 27.66
CA GLU A 66 5.10 -3.78 26.55
C GLU A 66 4.06 -2.90 25.85
N TYR A 67 3.59 -3.35 24.68
CA TYR A 67 2.40 -2.78 24.05
C TYR A 67 1.19 -2.88 25.02
N PRO A 68 0.40 -1.82 25.23
CA PRO A 68 0.29 -0.61 24.40
C PRO A 68 1.08 0.59 24.96
N PHE A 69 2.26 0.42 25.54
CA PHE A 69 3.17 1.51 25.95
C PHE A 69 2.58 2.53 26.93
N ARG A 70 1.82 2.04 27.92
CA ARG A 70 1.31 2.83 29.05
C ARG A 70 2.39 2.94 30.13
N LEU A 71 3.46 3.66 29.82
CA LEU A 71 4.66 3.73 30.67
C LEU A 71 4.35 4.25 32.09
N HIS A 72 3.38 5.16 32.24
CA HIS A 72 2.91 5.64 33.56
C HIS A 72 2.39 4.56 34.52
N GLN A 73 2.11 3.34 34.05
CA GLN A 73 1.67 2.22 34.89
C GLN A 73 2.82 1.27 35.24
N VAL A 74 3.96 1.39 34.55
CA VAL A 74 5.17 0.62 34.79
C VAL A 74 5.93 1.29 35.92
N TYR A 75 6.18 0.52 36.98
CA TYR A 75 6.92 0.99 38.14
C TYR A 75 8.14 0.11 38.39
N PHE A 76 9.14 0.70 39.03
CA PHE A 76 10.32 0.02 39.53
C PHE A 76 10.70 0.59 40.89
N ASP A 77 11.32 -0.23 41.72
CA ASP A 77 11.76 0.18 43.04
C ASP A 77 13.25 0.56 42.95
N ALA A 78 13.60 1.79 43.30
CA ALA A 78 14.96 2.33 43.25
C ALA A 78 15.50 2.60 44.67
N PRO A 79 16.77 2.29 44.96
CA PRO A 79 17.36 2.59 46.25
C PRO A 79 17.58 4.09 46.43
N THR A 80 17.25 4.62 47.61
CA THR A 80 17.43 6.05 47.94
C THR A 80 18.83 6.38 48.48
N CYS A 81 19.64 5.36 48.79
CA CYS A 81 20.99 5.48 49.39
C CYS A 81 21.05 6.31 50.69
N LYS A 82 19.92 6.49 51.38
CA LYS A 82 19.76 7.26 52.62
C LYS A 82 19.41 6.39 53.84
N GLY A 83 19.50 5.06 53.71
CA GLY A 83 19.05 4.10 54.73
C GLY A 83 17.53 3.97 54.86
N GLU A 84 16.78 4.57 53.94
CA GLU A 84 15.33 4.43 53.84
C GLU A 84 14.95 3.24 52.93
N SER A 85 13.69 2.81 52.98
CA SER A 85 13.17 1.80 52.06
C SER A 85 13.29 2.27 50.60
N PRO A 86 13.44 1.35 49.63
CA PRO A 86 13.41 1.70 48.21
C PRO A 86 12.18 2.53 47.85
N GLU A 87 12.38 3.54 47.01
CA GLU A 87 11.30 4.38 46.51
C GLU A 87 10.74 3.79 45.22
N ARG A 88 9.41 3.78 45.09
CA ARG A 88 8.74 3.34 43.88
C ARG A 88 8.61 4.48 42.89
N LEU A 89 9.29 4.37 41.76
CA LEU A 89 9.23 5.33 40.66
C LEU A 89 8.40 4.75 39.51
N PHE A 90 7.72 5.64 38.80
CA PHE A 90 6.91 5.31 37.62
C PHE A 90 7.56 5.92 36.37
N LEU A 91 7.53 5.19 35.26
CA LEU A 91 7.99 5.75 33.98
C LEU A 91 7.03 6.86 33.52
N ILE A 92 7.55 7.84 32.78
CA ILE A 92 6.75 8.99 32.34
C ILE A 92 6.25 8.78 30.92
N GLY A 93 4.94 8.93 30.72
CA GLY A 93 4.32 9.02 29.41
C GLY A 93 3.20 8.00 29.15
N ASP A 94 2.29 8.38 28.27
CA ASP A 94 1.31 7.47 27.68
C ASP A 94 1.37 7.61 26.15
N TYR A 95 1.86 6.55 25.50
CA TYR A 95 2.01 6.50 24.06
C TYR A 95 1.07 5.46 23.41
N SER A 96 0.05 5.00 24.17
CA SER A 96 -0.88 3.96 23.71
C SER A 96 -1.66 4.38 22.48
N SER A 97 -2.13 5.63 22.45
CA SER A 97 -3.00 6.09 21.37
C SER A 97 -2.35 5.98 20.00
N SER A 98 -1.07 6.33 19.87
CA SER A 98 -0.35 6.24 18.59
C SER A 98 -0.12 4.79 18.15
N ALA A 99 0.25 3.93 19.09
CA ALA A 99 0.49 2.51 18.83
C ALA A 99 -0.81 1.76 18.50
N GLU A 100 -1.87 1.99 19.29
CA GLU A 100 -3.20 1.40 19.10
C GLU A 100 -3.81 1.83 17.76
N PHE A 101 -3.67 3.11 17.38
CA PHE A 101 -4.11 3.58 16.08
C PHE A 101 -3.38 2.88 14.92
N PHE A 102 -2.05 2.75 15.03
CA PHE A 102 -1.24 2.03 14.04
C PHE A 102 -1.61 0.56 13.89
N VAL A 103 -1.74 -0.17 15.00
CA VAL A 103 -2.15 -1.57 15.01
C VAL A 103 -3.55 -1.73 14.44
N THR A 104 -4.48 -0.83 14.80
CA THR A 104 -5.87 -0.85 14.31
C THR A 104 -5.95 -0.67 12.79
N VAL A 105 -5.22 0.30 12.23
CA VAL A 105 -5.13 0.49 10.78
C VAL A 105 -4.56 -0.75 10.10
N GLY A 106 -3.52 -1.36 10.69
CA GLY A 106 -2.94 -2.61 10.20
C GLY A 106 -3.91 -3.79 10.18
N VAL A 107 -4.68 -3.99 11.25
CA VAL A 107 -5.69 -5.07 11.34
C VAL A 107 -6.82 -4.87 10.33
N PHE A 108 -7.36 -3.65 10.21
CA PHE A 108 -8.41 -3.37 9.21
C PHE A 108 -7.89 -3.52 7.77
N SER A 109 -6.65 -3.07 7.51
CA SER A 109 -5.96 -3.25 6.23
C SER A 109 -5.79 -4.73 5.88
N PHE A 110 -5.43 -5.56 6.86
CA PHE A 110 -5.32 -7.02 6.71
C PHE A 110 -6.67 -7.67 6.39
N LEU A 111 -7.71 -7.35 7.16
CA LEU A 111 -9.06 -7.91 6.95
C LEU A 111 -9.62 -7.50 5.58
N TYR A 112 -9.43 -6.24 5.19
CA TYR A 112 -9.84 -5.76 3.88
C TYR A 112 -9.10 -6.50 2.76
N SER A 113 -7.78 -6.62 2.84
CA SER A 113 -6.98 -7.30 1.81
C SER A 113 -7.37 -8.76 1.67
N MET A 114 -7.65 -9.45 2.79
CA MET A 114 -8.16 -10.83 2.79
C MET A 114 -9.55 -10.93 2.13
N ALA A 115 -10.48 -10.03 2.49
CA ALA A 115 -11.81 -10.00 1.90
C ALA A 115 -11.76 -9.69 0.40
N ALA A 116 -10.97 -8.70 -0.01
CA ALA A 116 -10.76 -8.34 -1.40
C ALA A 116 -10.18 -9.52 -2.18
N LEU A 117 -9.10 -10.15 -1.69
CA LEU A 117 -8.52 -11.35 -2.31
C LEU A 117 -9.54 -12.48 -2.48
N SER A 118 -10.37 -12.72 -1.47
CA SER A 118 -11.43 -13.73 -1.53
C SER A 118 -12.45 -13.41 -2.64
N VAL A 119 -12.89 -12.16 -2.73
CA VAL A 119 -13.80 -11.70 -3.79
C VAL A 119 -13.17 -11.83 -5.18
N TYR A 120 -11.89 -11.47 -5.33
CA TYR A 120 -11.15 -11.60 -6.59
C TYR A 120 -10.99 -13.06 -7.03
N VAL A 121 -10.81 -14.00 -6.10
CA VAL A 121 -10.66 -15.45 -6.42
C VAL A 121 -11.99 -16.11 -6.76
N PHE A 122 -13.09 -15.72 -6.10
CA PHE A 122 -14.37 -16.44 -6.21
C PHE A 122 -15.45 -15.76 -7.07
N ILE A 123 -15.37 -14.44 -7.33
CA ILE A 123 -16.47 -13.65 -7.93
C ILE A 123 -15.96 -12.79 -9.10
N LEU A 124 -15.07 -13.32 -9.94
CA LEU A 124 -14.49 -12.54 -11.04
C LEU A 124 -15.53 -12.11 -12.10
N GLU A 125 -16.41 -13.03 -12.50
CA GLU A 125 -17.37 -12.79 -13.59
C GLU A 125 -18.36 -11.67 -13.23
N LYS A 126 -18.79 -11.60 -11.96
CA LYS A 126 -19.73 -10.58 -11.48
C LYS A 126 -19.08 -9.23 -11.13
N TYR A 127 -17.79 -9.24 -10.78
CA TYR A 127 -17.05 -8.01 -10.47
C TYR A 127 -16.73 -7.20 -11.73
N ARG A 128 -16.61 -7.87 -12.88
CA ARG A 128 -16.25 -7.28 -14.18
C ARG A 128 -17.46 -6.75 -14.96
N GLU A 129 -18.67 -7.22 -14.66
CA GLU A 129 -19.92 -6.78 -15.32
C GLU A 129 -20.39 -5.37 -14.93
N GLY A 130 -19.77 -4.73 -13.94
CA GLY A 130 -20.03 -3.33 -13.63
C GLY A 130 -18.82 -2.66 -13.01
N CYS A 131 -18.33 -1.58 -13.61
CA CYS A 131 -17.21 -0.74 -13.13
C CYS A 131 -17.33 -0.24 -11.66
N LYS A 132 -18.43 -0.54 -10.97
CA LYS A 132 -18.67 -0.20 -9.56
C LYS A 132 -17.70 -0.88 -8.59
N GLY A 133 -17.26 -2.11 -8.88
CA GLY A 133 -16.31 -2.83 -8.02
C GLY A 133 -14.97 -2.09 -7.93
N ALA A 134 -14.40 -1.75 -9.09
CA ALA A 134 -13.16 -0.99 -9.19
C ALA A 134 -13.26 0.41 -8.55
N GLN A 135 -14.41 1.08 -8.65
CA GLN A 135 -14.65 2.37 -7.98
C GLN A 135 -14.64 2.25 -6.45
N ILE A 136 -15.27 1.20 -5.90
CA ILE A 136 -15.25 0.96 -4.44
C ILE A 136 -13.83 0.62 -3.98
N ASP A 137 -13.12 -0.25 -4.69
CA ASP A 137 -11.74 -0.60 -4.35
C ASP A 137 -10.82 0.63 -4.38
N PHE A 138 -11.04 1.54 -5.33
CA PHE A 138 -10.32 2.82 -5.40
C PHE A 138 -10.55 3.69 -4.16
N VAL A 139 -11.81 3.90 -3.76
CA VAL A 139 -12.14 4.72 -2.59
C VAL A 139 -11.57 4.11 -1.32
N VAL A 140 -11.71 2.80 -1.13
CA VAL A 140 -11.21 2.14 0.07
C VAL A 140 -9.67 2.16 0.10
N THR A 141 -9.02 1.89 -1.03
CA THR A 141 -7.55 2.00 -1.13
C THR A 141 -7.07 3.43 -0.85
N SER A 142 -7.85 4.46 -1.23
CA SER A 142 -7.54 5.86 -0.95
C SER A 142 -7.57 6.16 0.54
N VAL A 143 -8.63 5.71 1.23
CA VAL A 143 -8.80 5.88 2.67
C VAL A 143 -7.68 5.18 3.44
N PHE A 144 -7.37 3.92 3.10
CA PHE A 144 -6.29 3.20 3.75
C PHE A 144 -4.91 3.80 3.47
N THR A 145 -4.65 4.33 2.27
CA THR A 145 -3.40 5.05 1.99
C THR A 145 -3.24 6.26 2.92
N PHE A 146 -4.29 7.05 3.09
CA PHE A 146 -4.28 8.18 4.03
C PHE A 146 -4.08 7.72 5.48
N PHE A 147 -4.78 6.67 5.92
CA PHE A 147 -4.61 6.13 7.27
C PHE A 147 -3.22 5.56 7.50
N TRP A 148 -2.63 4.85 6.53
CA TRP A 148 -1.25 4.36 6.64
C TRP A 148 -0.25 5.52 6.74
N LEU A 149 -0.46 6.63 6.04
CA LEU A 149 0.37 7.82 6.18
C LEU A 149 0.29 8.37 7.61
N VAL A 150 -0.91 8.71 8.08
CA VAL A 150 -1.09 9.33 9.39
C VAL A 150 -0.66 8.40 10.51
N ALA A 151 -1.02 7.12 10.43
CA ALA A 151 -0.69 6.13 11.44
C ALA A 151 0.82 5.85 11.51
N SER A 152 1.50 5.71 10.36
CA SER A 152 2.95 5.48 10.34
C SER A 152 3.71 6.70 10.85
N SER A 153 3.29 7.91 10.50
CA SER A 153 3.90 9.14 11.02
C SER A 153 3.67 9.30 12.53
N ALA A 154 2.44 9.09 13.00
CA ALA A 154 2.10 9.15 14.43
C ALA A 154 2.90 8.10 15.22
N TRP A 155 3.02 6.89 14.69
CA TRP A 155 3.79 5.84 15.33
C TRP A 155 5.29 6.06 15.27
N ALA A 156 5.84 6.60 14.17
CA ALA A 156 7.26 6.96 14.11
C ALA A 156 7.65 7.99 15.18
N LYS A 157 6.78 8.98 15.41
CA LYS A 157 6.95 9.93 16.51
C LYS A 157 6.77 9.25 17.88
N GLY A 158 5.69 8.51 18.07
CA GLY A 158 5.40 7.79 19.32
C GLY A 158 6.54 6.87 19.73
N LEU A 159 7.14 6.14 18.77
CA LEU A 159 8.31 5.31 19.00
C LEU A 159 9.53 6.12 19.46
N SER A 160 9.77 7.30 18.90
CA SER A 160 10.87 8.15 19.32
C SER A 160 10.67 8.62 20.76
N ASP A 161 9.44 8.94 21.13
CA ASP A 161 9.08 9.36 22.48
C ASP A 161 9.14 8.17 23.47
N VAL A 162 8.73 6.95 23.07
CA VAL A 162 8.90 5.71 23.85
C VAL A 162 10.38 5.44 24.12
N LYS A 163 11.23 5.47 23.08
CA LYS A 163 12.68 5.27 23.24
C LYS A 163 13.28 6.26 24.22
N ALA A 164 12.87 7.52 24.16
CA ALA A 164 13.33 8.55 25.06
C ALA A 164 12.84 8.35 26.50
N ALA A 165 11.65 7.80 26.70
CA ALA A 165 11.09 7.53 28.02
C ALA A 165 11.61 6.23 28.65
N THR A 166 12.10 5.28 27.83
CA THR A 166 12.70 4.01 28.26
C THR A 166 14.22 4.00 28.16
N ASP A 167 14.82 5.16 27.97
CA ASP A 167 16.27 5.36 27.90
C ASP A 167 16.84 5.30 29.33
N PRO A 168 17.68 4.31 29.67
CA PRO A 168 18.18 4.14 31.03
C PRO A 168 18.88 5.40 31.55
N ASP A 169 19.64 6.11 30.72
CA ASP A 169 20.32 7.35 31.11
C ASP A 169 19.32 8.45 31.52
N LYS A 170 18.19 8.56 30.83
CA LYS A 170 17.14 9.53 31.18
C LYS A 170 16.34 9.09 32.40
N VAL A 171 16.09 7.80 32.54
CA VAL A 171 15.38 7.25 33.69
C VAL A 171 16.22 7.40 34.97
N LEU A 172 17.54 7.27 34.88
CA LEU A 172 18.46 7.52 35.99
C LEU A 172 18.36 8.95 36.53
N LEU A 173 18.04 9.94 35.69
CA LEU A 173 17.81 11.33 36.13
C LEU A 173 16.54 11.51 36.98
N LEU A 174 15.64 10.52 37.02
CA LEU A 174 14.47 10.55 37.91
C LEU A 174 14.81 10.03 39.32
N ILE A 175 15.95 9.35 39.49
CA ILE A 175 16.35 8.77 40.76
C ILE A 175 17.16 9.81 41.54
N GLU A 176 16.62 10.33 42.65
CA GLU A 176 17.31 11.32 43.49
C GLU A 176 18.69 10.84 43.97
N ALA A 177 18.86 9.52 44.18
CA ALA A 177 20.12 8.94 44.61
C ALA A 177 21.26 9.13 43.59
N CYS A 178 20.94 9.36 42.32
CA CYS A 178 21.92 9.55 41.24
C CYS A 178 22.42 11.00 41.12
N ASP A 179 21.74 11.97 41.76
CA ASP A 179 22.19 13.36 41.81
C ASP A 179 23.37 13.55 42.78
N GLU A 180 23.52 12.64 43.74
CA GLU A 180 24.60 12.67 44.72
C GLU A 180 25.92 12.14 44.12
N PRO A 181 27.01 12.94 44.12
CA PRO A 181 28.28 12.56 43.47
C PRO A 181 29.01 11.39 44.14
N GLU A 182 28.61 11.01 45.37
CA GLU A 182 29.16 9.87 46.08
C GLU A 182 28.59 8.52 45.59
N ASN A 183 27.45 8.55 44.89
CA ASN A 183 26.79 7.38 44.33
C ASN A 183 27.17 7.22 42.85
N ARG A 184 27.14 5.98 42.35
CA ARG A 184 27.43 5.67 40.95
C ARG A 184 26.24 4.99 40.30
N CYS A 185 25.58 5.72 39.41
CA CYS A 185 24.50 5.19 38.59
C CYS A 185 25.00 4.88 37.18
N ARG A 186 24.60 3.74 36.62
CA ARG A 186 25.00 3.30 35.28
C ARG A 186 23.89 2.52 34.59
N GLU A 187 23.74 2.77 33.30
CA GLU A 187 23.04 1.86 32.40
C GLU A 187 23.78 0.51 32.32
N VAL A 188 23.03 -0.59 32.32
CA VAL A 188 23.56 -1.95 32.21
C VAL A 188 23.13 -2.58 30.89
N HIS A 189 21.86 -2.39 30.52
CA HIS A 189 21.31 -2.95 29.30
C HIS A 189 20.25 -2.05 28.68
N ASP A 190 20.45 -1.68 27.42
CA ASP A 190 19.48 -0.96 26.62
C ASP A 190 18.33 -1.83 26.12
N PRO A 191 17.12 -1.27 25.96
CA PRO A 191 16.01 -2.00 25.39
C PRO A 191 16.23 -2.31 23.91
N VAL A 192 15.96 -3.55 23.51
CA VAL A 192 16.04 -3.97 22.10
C VAL A 192 14.85 -3.44 21.32
N VAL A 193 15.01 -2.28 20.68
CA VAL A 193 13.94 -1.57 19.93
C VAL A 193 13.83 -1.95 18.45
N SER A 194 14.55 -3.00 18.03
CA SER A 194 14.60 -3.43 16.61
C SER A 194 13.22 -3.81 16.06
N GLY A 195 12.40 -4.51 16.85
CA GLY A 195 11.03 -4.87 16.47
C GLY A 195 10.15 -3.65 16.20
N LEU A 196 10.25 -2.63 17.06
CA LEU A 196 9.51 -1.38 16.90
C LEU A 196 9.97 -0.57 15.69
N ASN A 197 11.28 -0.46 15.46
CA ASN A 197 11.82 0.18 14.26
C ASN A 197 11.34 -0.50 12.99
N THR A 198 11.34 -1.84 13.01
CA THR A 198 10.85 -2.67 11.92
C THR A 198 9.35 -2.42 11.67
N SER A 199 8.55 -2.27 12.72
CA SER A 199 7.12 -1.95 12.59
C SER A 199 6.88 -0.62 11.87
N VAL A 200 7.65 0.43 12.20
CA VAL A 200 7.57 1.74 11.52
C VAL A 200 7.96 1.62 10.04
N ALA A 201 9.02 0.88 9.74
CA ALA A 201 9.43 0.62 8.36
C ALA A 201 8.33 -0.10 7.56
N PHE A 202 7.72 -1.15 8.13
CA PHE A 202 6.59 -1.82 7.50
C PHE A 202 5.35 -0.94 7.38
N GLY A 203 5.13 0.01 8.29
CA GLY A 203 4.11 1.05 8.14
C GLY A 203 4.28 1.88 6.88
N PHE A 204 5.48 2.43 6.67
CA PHE A 204 5.78 3.20 5.46
C PHE A 204 5.82 2.34 4.18
N LEU A 205 6.24 1.08 4.27
CA LEU A 205 6.13 0.16 3.14
C LEU A 205 4.66 -0.10 2.76
N ASN A 206 3.78 -0.25 3.75
CA ASN A 206 2.34 -0.32 3.48
C ASN A 206 1.85 0.97 2.82
N LEU A 207 2.23 2.16 3.30
CA LEU A 207 1.90 3.41 2.63
C LEU A 207 2.28 3.40 1.14
N ILE A 208 3.50 2.96 0.81
CA ILE A 208 3.97 2.87 -0.58
C ILE A 208 3.17 1.83 -1.36
N LEU A 209 2.87 0.66 -0.78
CA LEU A 209 2.09 -0.39 -1.44
C LEU A 209 0.64 0.05 -1.69
N TRP A 210 0.01 0.70 -0.72
CA TRP A 210 -1.37 1.20 -0.83
C TRP A 210 -1.44 2.40 -1.79
N GLY A 211 -0.49 3.33 -1.71
CA GLY A 211 -0.36 4.44 -2.65
C GLY A 211 -0.01 4.01 -4.09
N GLY A 212 0.87 3.02 -4.23
CA GLY A 212 1.19 2.42 -5.53
C GLY A 212 0.00 1.68 -6.13
N ASN A 213 -0.81 1.01 -5.30
CA ASN A 213 -2.04 0.36 -5.78
C ASN A 213 -3.07 1.39 -6.28
N LEU A 214 -3.17 2.57 -5.65
CA LEU A 214 -4.03 3.65 -6.17
C LEU A 214 -3.68 4.04 -7.60
N TRP A 215 -2.40 4.11 -7.94
CA TRP A 215 -1.97 4.42 -9.30
C TRP A 215 -2.49 3.40 -10.32
N PHE A 216 -2.39 2.11 -10.01
CA PHE A 216 -2.87 1.05 -10.89
C PHE A 216 -4.41 1.06 -11.00
N VAL A 217 -5.11 1.19 -9.88
CA VAL A 217 -6.58 1.27 -9.87
C VAL A 217 -7.09 2.54 -10.56
N PHE A 218 -6.40 3.67 -10.44
CA PHE A 218 -6.72 4.92 -11.12
C PHE A 218 -6.63 4.79 -12.65
N LYS A 219 -5.63 4.05 -13.15
CA LYS A 219 -5.48 3.78 -14.58
C LYS A 219 -6.58 2.86 -15.11
N GLU A 220 -7.05 1.90 -14.31
CA GLU A 220 -8.12 0.97 -14.69
C GLU A 220 -9.54 1.56 -14.57
N THR A 221 -9.78 2.46 -13.60
CA THR A 221 -11.10 3.10 -13.40
C THR A 221 -11.45 4.16 -14.45
N GLY A 222 -10.52 4.53 -15.33
CA GLY A 222 -10.81 5.35 -16.51
C GLY A 222 -11.22 6.79 -16.20
N TRP A 223 -10.98 7.33 -15.00
CA TRP A 223 -11.30 8.73 -14.67
C TRP A 223 -10.56 9.75 -15.53
N MET A 224 -9.45 9.37 -16.18
CA MET A 224 -8.86 10.18 -17.24
C MET A 224 -9.82 10.41 -18.41
N ALA A 225 -10.68 9.45 -18.78
CA ALA A 225 -11.70 9.64 -19.81
C ALA A 225 -12.87 10.54 -19.36
N ALA A 226 -13.08 10.69 -18.05
CA ALA A 226 -14.08 11.59 -17.48
C ALA A 226 -13.57 13.04 -17.34
N PHE A 227 -12.26 13.25 -17.21
CA PHE A 227 -11.63 14.58 -17.09
C PHE A 227 -10.86 15.05 -18.34
N GLY A 228 -10.57 14.15 -19.27
CA GLY A 228 -9.95 14.45 -20.55
C GLY A 228 -10.48 13.45 -21.57
N GLY A 229 -11.33 13.93 -22.50
CA GLY A 229 -11.85 13.10 -23.57
C GLY A 229 -10.74 12.27 -24.22
N THR A 230 -11.05 11.00 -24.49
CA THR A 230 -10.22 9.99 -25.18
C THR A 230 -9.05 9.37 -24.41
N TYR A 231 -9.31 8.23 -23.76
CA TYR A 231 -8.42 7.07 -23.83
C TYR A 231 -9.27 5.81 -24.06
N ALA A 232 -9.05 5.15 -25.19
CA ALA A 232 -9.65 3.86 -25.51
C ALA A 232 -9.13 2.77 -24.55
N PRO A 233 -9.96 1.80 -24.14
CA PRO A 233 -9.49 0.69 -23.33
C PRO A 233 -8.46 -0.12 -24.14
N SER A 234 -7.42 -0.61 -23.46
CA SER A 234 -6.43 -1.51 -24.03
C SER A 234 -7.14 -2.74 -24.61
N GLN A 235 -7.27 -2.78 -25.94
CA GLN A 235 -7.67 -3.98 -26.67
C GLN A 235 -6.66 -5.09 -26.36
N GLU A 236 -7.17 -6.25 -25.95
CA GLU A 236 -6.42 -7.50 -26.01
C GLU A 236 -5.76 -7.61 -27.37
N LYS A 237 -4.45 -7.87 -27.36
CA LYS A 237 -3.66 -8.06 -28.57
C LYS A 237 -4.32 -9.16 -29.40
N ALA A 238 -4.88 -8.80 -30.55
CA ALA A 238 -5.39 -9.75 -31.52
C ALA A 238 -4.29 -10.81 -31.81
N PRO A 239 -4.63 -12.10 -31.89
CA PRO A 239 -3.65 -13.12 -32.20
C PRO A 239 -3.02 -12.80 -33.57
N ALA A 240 -1.69 -12.91 -33.63
CA ALA A 240 -0.94 -12.64 -34.85
C ALA A 240 -1.43 -13.57 -35.98
N PRO A 241 -1.58 -13.09 -37.22
CA PRO A 241 -1.90 -13.96 -38.34
C PRO A 241 -0.76 -14.96 -38.55
N GLU A 242 -1.09 -16.25 -38.62
CA GLU A 242 -0.16 -17.31 -38.99
C GLU A 242 0.25 -17.12 -40.45
N SER A 243 1.42 -16.52 -40.68
CA SER A 243 2.13 -16.62 -41.95
C SER A 243 3.35 -17.49 -41.71
N PHE A 244 3.31 -18.73 -42.19
CA PHE A 244 4.37 -19.46 -42.91
C PHE A 244 3.99 -20.96 -42.95
N GLY A 245 3.04 -21.29 -43.83
CA GLY A 245 2.82 -22.66 -44.28
C GLY A 245 3.86 -23.02 -45.34
N GLN A 246 4.68 -24.01 -45.01
CA GLN A 246 5.76 -24.60 -45.78
C GLN A 246 5.27 -25.26 -47.08
N GLU A 247 6.00 -25.07 -48.18
CA GLU A 247 5.78 -25.70 -49.49
C GLU A 247 5.78 -27.23 -49.41
N GLY A 248 4.84 -27.88 -50.11
CA GLY A 248 4.76 -29.34 -50.23
C GLY A 248 3.91 -29.78 -51.43
N TYR A 249 4.58 -30.43 -52.38
CA TYR A 249 4.13 -31.01 -53.66
C TYR A 249 2.82 -31.85 -53.64
N GLY A 250 2.07 -31.84 -54.76
CA GLY A 250 1.35 -33.04 -55.23
C GLY A 250 -0.06 -32.87 -55.86
N GLN A 251 -0.10 -32.86 -57.20
CA GLN A 251 -0.93 -33.73 -58.06
C GLN A 251 -2.48 -33.56 -58.22
N GLU A 252 -2.84 -33.24 -59.49
CA GLU A 252 -4.00 -33.65 -60.34
C GLU A 252 -5.47 -33.36 -59.98
N GLY A 253 -6.20 -32.76 -60.94
CA GLY A 253 -7.64 -33.01 -61.13
C GLY A 253 -8.44 -31.92 -61.86
N TYR A 254 -8.72 -32.12 -63.16
CA TYR A 254 -9.76 -31.51 -64.02
C TYR A 254 -11.13 -31.30 -63.29
N ALA A 255 -12.08 -30.41 -63.59
CA ALA A 255 -12.54 -29.70 -64.79
C ALA A 255 -13.68 -28.70 -64.40
N PRO A 256 -14.28 -27.92 -65.33
CA PRO A 256 -14.83 -26.58 -65.09
C PRO A 256 -16.37 -26.42 -65.16
N GLN A 257 -16.82 -25.16 -64.97
CA GLN A 257 -17.89 -24.46 -65.72
C GLN A 257 -19.33 -24.48 -65.17
N GLY A 258 -19.99 -23.30 -65.18
CA GLY A 258 -21.45 -23.22 -65.23
C GLY A 258 -22.12 -22.08 -64.45
N ASP A 259 -22.14 -20.91 -65.07
CA ASP A 259 -23.18 -19.87 -65.13
C ASP A 259 -24.32 -19.72 -64.08
N ALA A 260 -24.63 -18.42 -63.88
CA ALA A 260 -25.96 -17.81 -63.84
C ALA A 260 -26.72 -17.62 -62.49
N TYR A 261 -26.78 -16.31 -62.16
CA TYR A 261 -27.93 -15.53 -61.71
C TYR A 261 -28.53 -15.70 -60.30
N ALA A 262 -28.72 -14.50 -59.73
CA ALA A 262 -29.74 -14.06 -58.78
C ALA A 262 -29.49 -14.22 -57.27
N GLY A 263 -29.32 -13.07 -56.61
CA GLY A 263 -30.21 -12.74 -55.50
C GLY A 263 -29.59 -12.34 -54.16
N THR A 264 -29.46 -11.02 -54.00
CA THR A 264 -29.89 -10.25 -52.81
C THR A 264 -29.02 -10.18 -51.54
N GLN A 265 -28.93 -8.94 -51.05
CA GLN A 265 -28.55 -8.46 -49.70
C GLN A 265 -27.05 -8.52 -49.40
N GLY A 266 -26.37 -7.46 -48.97
CA GLY A 266 -26.78 -6.16 -48.45
C GLY A 266 -25.62 -5.75 -47.52
N GLY A 267 -24.76 -4.84 -47.97
CA GLY A 267 -23.54 -4.48 -47.26
C GLY A 267 -23.32 -2.97 -47.28
N TYR A 268 -23.59 -2.34 -46.14
CA TYR A 268 -23.14 -0.98 -45.81
C TYR A 268 -21.61 -0.95 -45.86
N GLN A 269 -21.05 -0.01 -46.60
CA GLN A 269 -19.61 0.30 -46.65
C GLN A 269 -19.42 1.76 -46.23
N PRO A 270 -18.64 2.06 -45.17
CA PRO A 270 -18.16 3.42 -44.93
C PRO A 270 -16.93 3.68 -45.79
N ASP A 271 -17.03 4.75 -46.57
CA ASP A 271 -16.04 5.30 -47.50
C ASP A 271 -14.80 5.83 -46.75
N TYR A 272 -13.61 5.40 -47.17
CA TYR A 272 -12.32 5.98 -46.76
C TYR A 272 -11.87 6.94 -47.86
N GLY A 273 -12.16 8.23 -47.69
CA GLY A 273 -11.66 9.28 -48.57
C GLY A 273 -10.24 9.71 -48.21
N GLN A 274 -9.25 9.24 -48.97
CA GLN A 274 -7.88 9.80 -49.02
C GLN A 274 -7.60 10.35 -50.43
N GLY A 275 -7.59 11.69 -50.53
CA GLY A 275 -6.68 12.51 -51.36
C GLY A 275 -6.70 12.45 -52.91
N GLY A 276 -6.89 13.62 -53.54
CA GLY A 276 -6.03 14.02 -54.67
C GLY A 276 -6.67 14.70 -55.91
N TYR A 277 -6.47 16.02 -56.02
CA TYR A 277 -6.15 16.83 -57.22
C TYR A 277 -7.20 17.21 -58.32
N THR A 278 -7.49 18.53 -58.32
CA THR A 278 -7.51 19.56 -59.40
C THR A 278 -8.24 19.37 -60.74
N GLU A 279 -9.26 20.21 -60.98
CA GLU A 279 -9.51 21.11 -62.14
C GLU A 279 -10.88 21.78 -61.91
N GLY A 280 -11.03 23.10 -61.82
CA GLY A 280 -11.05 24.05 -62.94
C GLY A 280 -12.51 24.45 -63.26
N GLY A 281 -12.93 25.69 -62.94
CA GLY A 281 -14.20 26.26 -63.39
C GLY A 281 -14.87 27.19 -62.37
N GLY A 282 -14.89 28.50 -62.66
CA GLY A 282 -15.44 29.56 -61.79
C GLY A 282 -16.96 29.73 -61.88
N ASP A 283 -17.54 30.43 -60.90
CA ASP A 283 -18.25 31.71 -61.10
C ASP A 283 -19.06 32.15 -59.84
N TYR A 284 -18.91 33.45 -59.56
CA TYR A 284 -19.70 34.46 -58.82
C TYR A 284 -20.62 34.14 -57.60
N GLN A 285 -20.32 34.93 -56.55
CA GLN A 285 -21.20 35.86 -55.80
C GLN A 285 -21.87 35.47 -54.46
N GLN A 286 -21.78 36.46 -53.55
CA GLN A 286 -22.56 36.75 -52.33
C GLN A 286 -22.33 35.80 -51.15
N GLY A 287 -21.90 36.21 -49.95
CA GLY A 287 -21.88 37.52 -49.30
C GLY A 287 -22.20 37.24 -47.83
N GLY A 288 -21.27 37.47 -46.90
CA GLY A 288 -21.55 37.20 -45.48
C GLY A 288 -20.37 37.25 -44.53
N TYR A 289 -20.04 38.49 -44.11
CA TYR A 289 -19.58 38.94 -42.78
C TYR A 289 -18.75 38.00 -41.86
N GLU A 290 -17.56 38.52 -41.51
CA GLU A 290 -16.80 38.41 -40.23
C GLU A 290 -16.28 37.02 -39.80
N GLN A 291 -15.02 36.79 -39.39
CA GLN A 291 -13.87 37.61 -39.02
C GLN A 291 -12.59 36.77 -39.27
N GLN A 292 -11.50 37.46 -39.61
CA GLN A 292 -10.19 36.87 -39.91
C GLN A 292 -9.44 36.48 -38.60
N PRO A 293 -8.62 35.41 -38.62
CA PRO A 293 -7.80 34.95 -37.50
C PRO A 293 -6.40 35.60 -37.53
N THR A 294 -5.48 35.12 -36.67
CA THR A 294 -4.01 35.41 -36.55
C THR A 294 -3.67 36.42 -35.45
N SER A 295 -2.54 36.37 -34.74
CA SER A 295 -1.40 35.46 -34.63
C SER A 295 -0.55 35.91 -33.43
N PHE A 296 0.27 35.00 -32.91
CA PHE A 296 1.49 35.22 -32.14
C PHE A 296 2.12 36.62 -32.18
N ALA A 297 2.49 37.12 -31.01
CA ALA A 297 3.68 37.94 -30.80
C ALA A 297 4.27 37.66 -29.40
N ASN A 298 5.47 37.07 -29.38
CA ASN A 298 6.41 37.19 -28.26
C ASN A 298 6.80 38.66 -28.10
N GLN A 299 6.94 39.16 -26.87
CA GLN A 299 8.11 39.95 -26.43
C GLN A 299 8.03 40.35 -24.95
N MET A 300 9.14 40.05 -24.26
CA MET A 300 9.74 40.65 -23.05
C MET A 300 9.06 40.45 -21.69
#